data_AF-A0A2G8KW92-F1
#
_entry.id   AF-A0A2G8KW92-F1
#
_cell.length_a   1.000
_cell.length_b   1.000
_cell.length_c   1.000
_cell.angle_alpha   90.00
_cell.angle_beta   90.00
_cell.angle_gamma   90.00
#
_symmetry.space_group_name_H-M   'P 1'
#
loop_
_entity.id
_entity.type
_entity.pdbx_description
1 polymer ?
#
loop_
_entity_poly.entity_id
_entity_poly.type
_entity_poly.pdbx_seq_one_letter_code
_entity_poly.pdbx_strand_id
1 'polypeptide(L)'
;MSWRKIGQFQATRCYADNFDEEVEELRVQQIADQEIPPPADDTVHEVLNIKAFGYDCTLVEHFAQYTHNLSKNMSLSVFDSYALPAKATLVHAIQGTGLKEKDRIKDYTLTTYQRVIQIQDLPSKRASLLLDLLQLNLPEGVSFTITPHTQEHYKERFIRKEIPDSLL
;
A
#
# COMPACT_ATOMS: atom_id res chain seq x y z
N MET A 1 13.86 39.43 -44.84
CA MET A 1 14.25 39.54 -43.41
C MET A 1 13.68 38.34 -42.68
N SER A 2 14.53 37.35 -42.42
CA SER A 2 14.17 36.10 -41.74
C SER A 2 14.62 36.22 -40.28
N TRP A 3 13.66 36.18 -39.36
CA TRP A 3 13.95 36.08 -37.93
C TRP A 3 13.64 34.64 -37.48
N ARG A 4 14.70 33.90 -37.17
CA ARG A 4 14.63 32.54 -36.61
C ARG A 4 14.04 32.62 -35.19
N LYS A 5 12.94 31.89 -34.94
CA LYS A 5 12.41 31.69 -33.58
C LYS A 5 13.27 30.65 -32.84
N ILE A 6 14.05 31.17 -31.90
CA ILE A 6 14.07 30.83 -30.47
C ILE A 6 14.19 29.33 -30.14
N GLY A 7 15.40 28.92 -29.78
CA GLY A 7 15.64 27.79 -28.88
C GLY A 7 15.50 28.25 -27.43
N GLN A 8 14.35 27.98 -26.82
CA GLN A 8 14.12 28.07 -25.38
C GLN A 8 13.01 27.06 -25.02
N PHE A 9 13.30 25.75 -25.05
CA PHE A 9 12.30 24.75 -24.67
C PHE A 9 12.93 23.45 -24.16
N GLN A 10 13.93 23.55 -23.28
CA GLN A 10 14.45 22.36 -22.57
C GLN A 10 14.71 22.61 -21.07
N ALA A 11 15.09 23.83 -20.65
CA ALA A 11 15.36 24.11 -19.23
C ALA A 11 14.10 24.26 -18.35
N THR A 12 12.97 24.69 -18.90
CA THR A 12 11.70 24.86 -18.17
C THR A 12 11.04 23.54 -17.79
N ARG A 13 11.30 22.46 -18.54
CA ARG A 13 10.71 21.15 -18.27
C ARG A 13 11.36 20.50 -17.04
N CYS A 14 12.69 20.53 -16.95
CA CYS A 14 13.43 19.97 -15.81
C CYS A 14 13.17 20.73 -14.49
N TYR A 15 12.89 22.03 -14.54
CA TYR A 15 12.56 22.82 -13.35
C TYR A 15 11.13 22.56 -12.84
N ALA A 16 10.18 22.32 -13.74
CA ALA A 16 8.81 21.97 -13.38
C ALA A 16 8.73 20.56 -12.75
N ASP A 17 9.42 19.59 -13.35
CA ASP A 17 9.50 18.23 -12.80
C ASP A 17 10.13 18.23 -11.38
N ASN A 18 11.16 19.04 -11.14
CA ASN A 18 11.76 19.19 -9.80
C ASN A 18 10.84 19.88 -8.78
N PHE A 19 10.04 20.87 -9.21
CA PHE A 19 9.15 21.61 -8.31
C PHE A 19 7.95 20.76 -7.86
N ASP A 20 7.38 19.96 -8.76
CA ASP A 20 6.27 19.06 -8.43
C ASP A 20 6.72 17.96 -7.45
N GLU A 21 7.94 17.43 -7.59
CA GLU A 21 8.55 16.51 -6.62
C GLU A 21 8.78 17.19 -5.25
N GLU A 22 9.33 18.41 -5.24
CA GLU A 22 9.63 19.18 -4.02
C GLU A 22 8.36 19.59 -3.25
N VAL A 23 7.28 19.92 -3.96
CA VAL A 23 5.94 20.19 -3.38
C VAL A 23 5.34 18.91 -2.79
N GLU A 24 5.53 17.77 -3.43
CA GLU A 24 5.04 16.49 -2.92
C GLU A 24 5.81 16.03 -1.67
N GLU A 25 7.11 16.31 -1.58
CA GLU A 25 7.91 16.12 -0.38
C GLU A 25 7.43 17.02 0.78
N LEU A 26 7.14 18.31 0.52
CA LEU A 26 6.63 19.24 1.54
C LEU A 26 5.23 18.83 2.06
N ARG A 27 4.37 18.24 1.20
CA ARG A 27 3.06 17.69 1.59
C ARG A 27 3.21 16.47 2.52
N VAL A 28 4.19 15.62 2.25
CA VAL A 28 4.52 14.42 3.04
C VAL A 28 5.16 14.78 4.40
N GLN A 29 5.80 15.95 4.50
CA GLN A 29 6.46 16.44 5.73
C GLN A 29 5.49 16.97 6.81
N GLN A 30 4.23 17.27 6.49
CA GLN A 30 3.29 17.82 7.48
C GLN A 30 2.67 16.77 8.42
N ILE A 31 2.75 15.48 8.07
CA ILE A 31 2.30 14.40 8.92
C ILE A 31 3.47 14.05 9.85
N ALA A 32 3.26 14.17 11.16
CA ALA A 32 4.27 13.78 12.15
C ALA A 32 4.65 12.31 11.94
N ASP A 33 5.95 12.05 11.82
CA ASP A 33 6.46 10.70 11.63
C ASP A 33 6.11 9.82 12.85
N GLN A 34 5.83 8.54 12.59
CA GLN A 34 5.60 7.59 13.66
C GLN A 34 6.94 7.23 14.29
N GLU A 35 7.04 7.23 15.62
CA GLU A 35 8.21 6.68 16.29
C GLU A 35 8.26 5.16 16.07
N ILE A 36 9.19 4.71 15.23
CA ILE A 36 9.43 3.29 14.99
C ILE A 36 10.44 2.83 16.05
N PRO A 37 10.06 1.89 16.93
CA PRO A 37 10.99 1.38 17.92
C PRO A 37 12.16 0.66 17.23
N PRO A 38 13.41 0.96 17.60
CA PRO A 38 14.55 0.23 17.07
C PRO A 38 14.48 -1.24 17.53
N PRO A 39 15.04 -2.18 16.74
CA PRO A 39 15.10 -3.57 17.14
C PRO A 39 15.90 -3.71 18.43
N ALA A 40 15.43 -4.56 19.34
CA ALA A 40 16.08 -4.76 20.64
C ALA A 40 17.44 -5.48 20.55
N ASP A 41 17.62 -6.33 19.55
CA ASP A 41 18.82 -7.17 19.35
C ASP A 41 18.98 -7.54 17.86
N ASP A 42 20.19 -7.94 17.44
CA ASP A 42 20.51 -8.32 16.05
C ASP A 42 19.73 -9.56 15.57
N THR A 43 19.23 -10.37 16.53
CA THR A 43 18.47 -11.60 16.26
C THR A 43 16.96 -11.39 16.14
N VAL A 44 16.52 -10.13 16.25
CA VAL A 44 15.12 -9.72 16.26
C VAL A 44 14.86 -8.82 15.06
N HIS A 45 13.80 -9.10 14.32
CA HIS A 45 13.39 -8.26 13.21
C HIS A 45 12.79 -6.95 13.73
N GLU A 46 12.97 -5.89 12.94
CA GLU A 46 12.28 -4.61 13.10
C GLU A 46 10.75 -4.77 13.00
N VAL A 47 10.01 -3.66 13.12
CA VAL A 47 8.56 -3.69 12.97
C VAL A 47 8.19 -4.16 11.56
N LEU A 48 7.46 -5.28 11.48
CA LEU A 48 7.01 -5.87 10.22
C LEU A 48 5.53 -5.62 10.00
N ASN A 49 5.18 -5.23 8.77
CA ASN A 49 3.81 -5.14 8.31
C ASN A 49 3.42 -6.42 7.59
N ILE A 50 2.42 -7.13 8.11
CA ILE A 50 1.73 -8.21 7.40
C ILE A 50 0.50 -7.61 6.72
N LYS A 51 0.53 -7.52 5.40
CA LYS A 51 -0.55 -6.95 4.57
C LYS A 51 -1.36 -8.08 3.94
N ALA A 52 -2.59 -8.27 4.37
CA ALA A 52 -3.55 -9.15 3.74
C ALA A 52 -4.41 -8.36 2.74
N PHE A 53 -4.63 -8.90 1.55
CA PHE A 53 -5.45 -8.27 0.53
C PHE A 53 -6.26 -9.29 -0.27
N GLY A 54 -7.43 -8.86 -0.72
CA GLY A 54 -8.37 -9.70 -1.46
C GLY A 54 -9.57 -8.92 -1.97
N TYR A 55 -10.39 -9.56 -2.79
CA TYR A 55 -11.58 -8.92 -3.39
C TYR A 55 -12.82 -9.02 -2.48
N ASP A 56 -12.87 -10.00 -1.58
CA ASP A 56 -13.93 -10.14 -0.59
C ASP A 56 -13.48 -9.55 0.76
N CYS A 57 -14.19 -8.51 1.21
CA CYS A 57 -13.91 -7.85 2.49
C CYS A 57 -14.02 -8.82 3.69
N THR A 58 -14.95 -9.77 3.64
CA THR A 58 -15.22 -10.68 4.77
C THR A 58 -14.08 -11.66 4.98
N LEU A 59 -13.54 -12.23 3.89
CA LEU A 59 -12.40 -13.15 3.93
C LEU A 59 -11.14 -12.45 4.42
N VAL A 60 -10.88 -11.23 3.91
CA VAL A 60 -9.72 -10.44 4.34
C VAL A 60 -9.80 -10.10 5.82
N GLU A 61 -10.99 -9.75 6.33
CA GLU A 61 -11.15 -9.41 7.76
C GLU A 61 -11.01 -10.62 8.66
N HIS A 62 -11.58 -11.76 8.26
CA HIS A 62 -11.42 -12.99 9.02
C HIS A 62 -9.96 -13.45 9.05
N PHE A 63 -9.25 -13.33 7.93
CA PHE A 63 -7.82 -13.67 7.88
C PHE A 63 -6.96 -12.70 8.71
N ALA A 64 -7.30 -11.41 8.73
CA ALA A 64 -6.65 -10.45 9.61
C ALA A 64 -6.89 -10.78 11.09
N GLN A 65 -8.13 -11.10 11.47
CA GLN A 65 -8.48 -11.54 12.81
C GLN A 65 -7.71 -12.81 13.22
N TYR A 66 -7.64 -13.81 12.33
CA TYR A 66 -6.87 -15.03 12.53
C TYR A 66 -5.40 -14.73 12.78
N THR A 67 -4.78 -13.91 11.91
CA THR A 67 -3.36 -13.53 12.02
C THR A 67 -3.08 -12.83 13.35
N HIS A 68 -3.92 -11.88 13.74
CA HIS A 68 -3.79 -11.16 15.00
C HIS A 68 -3.91 -12.09 16.22
N ASN A 69 -4.87 -13.03 16.20
CA ASN A 69 -5.01 -14.02 17.27
C ASN A 69 -3.85 -15.00 17.31
N LEU A 70 -3.34 -15.42 16.15
CA LEU A 70 -2.17 -16.27 16.03
C LEU A 70 -0.93 -15.61 16.64
N SER A 71 -0.69 -14.34 16.33
CA SER A 71 0.41 -13.57 16.92
C SER A 71 0.30 -13.49 18.44
N LYS A 72 -0.90 -13.26 18.99
CA LYS A 72 -1.13 -13.29 20.44
C LYS A 72 -0.86 -14.66 21.05
N ASN A 73 -1.32 -15.74 20.41
CA ASN A 73 -1.09 -17.10 20.86
C ASN A 73 0.40 -17.49 20.85
N MET A 74 1.17 -16.96 19.88
CA MET A 74 2.62 -17.11 19.82
C MET A 74 3.39 -16.20 20.80
N SER A 75 2.68 -15.41 21.62
CA SER A 75 3.28 -14.43 22.53
C SER A 75 4.17 -13.41 21.80
N LEU A 76 3.70 -12.92 20.65
CA LEU A 76 4.33 -11.83 19.89
C LEU A 76 3.64 -10.50 20.22
N SER A 77 4.41 -9.41 20.20
CA SER A 77 3.89 -8.06 20.41
C SER A 77 3.25 -7.55 19.13
N VAL A 78 1.95 -7.24 19.16
CA VAL A 78 1.26 -6.57 18.06
C VAL A 78 1.27 -5.08 18.33
N PHE A 79 1.85 -4.30 17.42
CA PHE A 79 1.99 -2.86 17.56
C PHE A 79 0.70 -2.12 17.20
N ASP A 80 0.19 -2.35 15.98
CA ASP A 80 -1.07 -1.80 15.49
C ASP A 80 -1.73 -2.78 14.51
N SER A 81 -3.06 -2.66 14.35
CA SER A 81 -3.82 -3.38 13.34
C SER A 81 -4.86 -2.45 12.75
N TYR A 82 -4.80 -2.22 11.44
CA TYR A 82 -5.63 -1.23 10.77
C TYR A 82 -6.04 -1.66 9.36
N ALA A 83 -7.03 -0.93 8.83
CA ALA A 83 -7.50 -1.07 7.47
C ALA A 83 -6.90 0.00 6.57
N LEU A 84 -6.57 -0.37 5.33
CA LEU A 84 -6.25 0.58 4.27
C LEU A 84 -7.51 0.89 3.44
N PRO A 85 -7.60 2.09 2.84
CA PRO A 85 -8.72 2.45 1.99
C PRO A 85 -8.82 1.49 0.79
N ALA A 86 -10.04 1.06 0.47
CA ALA A 86 -10.28 0.11 -0.60
C ALA A 86 -9.96 0.74 -1.97
N LYS A 87 -9.27 -0.03 -2.83
CA LYS A 87 -8.88 0.40 -4.17
C LYS A 87 -9.86 -0.20 -5.19
N ALA A 88 -10.60 0.65 -5.89
CA ALA A 88 -11.51 0.23 -6.95
C ALA A 88 -10.80 0.28 -8.31
N THR A 89 -10.69 -0.88 -8.97
CA THR A 89 -10.06 -1.03 -10.27
C THR A 89 -11.14 -1.31 -11.32
N LEU A 90 -11.25 -0.44 -12.31
CA LEU A 90 -12.08 -0.69 -13.49
C LEU A 90 -11.34 -1.64 -14.42
N VAL A 91 -11.97 -2.78 -14.72
CA VAL A 91 -11.45 -3.76 -15.66
C VAL A 91 -12.26 -3.69 -16.95
N HIS A 92 -11.59 -3.26 -18.01
CA HIS A 92 -12.17 -3.16 -19.34
C HIS A 92 -11.95 -4.48 -20.10
N ALA A 93 -13.03 -5.08 -20.57
CA ALA A 93 -12.94 -6.30 -21.36
C ALA A 93 -12.62 -5.94 -22.82
N ILE A 94 -11.54 -6.51 -23.37
CA ILE A 94 -11.22 -6.33 -24.78
C ILE A 94 -12.28 -7.05 -25.61
N GLN A 95 -12.92 -6.31 -26.51
CA GLN A 95 -14.00 -6.83 -27.34
C GLN A 95 -13.45 -7.27 -28.70
N GLY A 96 -13.76 -8.51 -29.09
CA GLY A 96 -13.47 -9.02 -30.42
C GLY A 96 -14.27 -8.28 -31.49
N THR A 97 -13.66 -8.06 -32.66
CA THR A 97 -14.33 -7.47 -33.82
C THR A 97 -15.47 -8.38 -34.31
N GLY A 98 -16.67 -7.82 -34.50
CA GLY A 98 -17.83 -8.55 -35.03
C GLY A 98 -18.83 -9.11 -33.99
N LEU A 99 -18.60 -8.91 -32.69
CA LEU A 99 -19.59 -9.26 -31.67
C LEU A 99 -20.75 -8.26 -31.67
N LYS A 100 -21.98 -8.79 -31.63
CA LYS A 100 -23.19 -7.97 -31.47
C LYS A 100 -23.18 -7.32 -30.10
N GLU A 101 -23.77 -6.14 -29.97
CA GLU A 101 -23.74 -5.35 -28.73
C GLU A 101 -24.23 -6.12 -27.49
N LYS A 102 -25.22 -7.00 -27.66
CA LYS A 102 -25.75 -7.88 -26.62
C LYS A 102 -24.77 -8.96 -26.12
N ASP A 103 -23.79 -9.32 -26.93
CA ASP A 103 -22.79 -10.37 -26.65
C ASP A 103 -21.44 -9.73 -26.23
N ARG A 104 -21.38 -8.39 -26.11
CA ARG A 104 -20.21 -7.68 -25.59
C ARG A 104 -20.10 -7.90 -24.09
N ILE A 105 -18.91 -8.32 -23.64
CA ILE A 105 -18.57 -8.39 -22.22
C ILE A 105 -18.59 -6.97 -21.66
N LYS A 106 -19.33 -6.79 -20.57
CA LYS A 106 -19.42 -5.50 -19.87
C LYS A 106 -18.18 -5.29 -19.01
N ASP A 107 -17.78 -4.03 -18.91
CA ASP A 107 -16.76 -3.61 -17.96
C ASP A 107 -17.25 -3.85 -16.53
N TYR A 108 -16.33 -4.22 -15.65
CA TYR A 108 -16.62 -4.50 -14.25
C TYR A 108 -15.67 -3.75 -13.33
N THR A 109 -16.17 -3.39 -12.15
CA THR A 109 -15.38 -2.73 -11.11
C THR A 109 -15.00 -3.77 -10.06
N LEU A 110 -13.70 -4.04 -9.90
CA LEU A 110 -13.19 -4.87 -8.82
C LEU A 110 -12.76 -3.98 -7.65
N THR A 111 -13.25 -4.28 -6.46
CA THR A 111 -12.81 -3.60 -5.23
C THR A 111 -11.81 -4.47 -4.49
N THR A 112 -10.64 -3.92 -4.17
CA THR A 112 -9.61 -4.61 -3.39
C THR A 112 -9.59 -4.07 -1.98
N TYR A 113 -9.81 -4.96 -1.01
CA TYR A 113 -9.74 -4.65 0.41
C TYR A 113 -8.37 -5.06 0.95
N GLN A 114 -7.85 -4.26 1.88
CA GLN A 114 -6.52 -4.47 2.44
C GLN A 114 -6.53 -4.25 3.95
N ARG A 115 -5.94 -5.18 4.69
CA ARG A 115 -5.75 -5.11 6.14
C ARG A 115 -4.29 -5.30 6.47
N VAL A 116 -3.80 -4.52 7.43
CA VAL A 116 -2.40 -4.51 7.85
C VAL A 116 -2.32 -4.81 9.33
N ILE A 117 -1.42 -5.72 9.69
CA ILE A 117 -1.10 -6.07 11.08
C ILE A 117 0.38 -5.81 11.26
N GLN A 118 0.71 -4.99 12.24
CA GLN A 118 2.09 -4.63 12.58
C GLN A 118 2.54 -5.48 13.76
N ILE A 119 3.65 -6.20 13.57
CA ILE A 119 4.27 -7.00 14.63
C ILE A 119 5.59 -6.34 14.98
N GLN A 120 5.80 -6.12 16.27
CA GLN A 120 7.04 -5.60 16.83
C GLN A 120 7.85 -6.74 17.44
N ASP A 121 9.18 -6.59 17.43
CA ASP A 121 10.13 -7.46 18.12
C ASP A 121 9.95 -8.94 17.76
N LEU A 122 9.89 -9.24 16.46
CA LEU A 122 9.71 -10.62 15.98
C LEU A 122 11.04 -11.37 15.99
N PRO A 123 11.26 -12.38 16.85
CA PRO A 123 12.50 -13.15 16.86
C PRO A 123 12.63 -14.01 15.60
N SER A 124 13.82 -14.12 15.02
CA SER A 124 14.01 -14.84 13.74
C SER A 124 13.49 -16.28 13.74
N LYS A 125 13.63 -17.01 14.87
CA LYS A 125 13.10 -18.39 14.99
C LYS A 125 11.56 -18.45 14.93
N ARG A 126 10.88 -17.46 15.52
CA ARG A 126 9.43 -17.37 15.52
C ARG A 126 8.90 -16.83 14.19
N ALA A 127 9.69 -16.00 13.50
CA ALA A 127 9.34 -15.48 12.19
C ALA A 127 9.11 -16.63 11.19
N SER A 128 10.05 -17.58 11.09
CA SER A 128 9.89 -18.74 10.20
C SER A 128 8.61 -19.54 10.52
N LEU A 129 8.37 -19.84 11.80
CA LEU A 129 7.17 -20.58 12.21
C LEU A 129 5.87 -19.81 11.91
N LEU A 130 5.86 -18.50 12.15
CA LEU A 130 4.71 -17.65 11.86
C LEU A 130 4.40 -17.67 10.36
N LEU A 131 5.42 -17.54 9.51
CA LEU A 131 5.28 -17.60 8.05
C LEU A 131 4.67 -18.93 7.59
N ASP A 132 5.19 -20.04 8.10
CA ASP A 132 4.68 -21.37 7.75
C ASP A 132 3.21 -21.53 8.11
N LEU A 133 2.80 -21.11 9.32
CA LEU A 133 1.41 -21.18 9.75
C LEU A 133 0.49 -20.24 8.98
N LEU A 134 0.97 -19.07 8.56
CA LEU A 134 0.21 -18.16 7.71
C LEU A 134 0.00 -18.71 6.31
N GLN A 135 1.03 -19.32 5.71
CA GLN A 135 0.93 -19.94 4.39
C GLN A 135 0.02 -21.17 4.42
N LEU A 136 0.10 -22.01 5.45
CA LEU A 136 -0.73 -23.21 5.58
C LEU A 136 -2.22 -22.91 5.75
N ASN A 137 -2.55 -21.76 6.36
CA ASN A 137 -3.93 -21.37 6.67
C ASN A 137 -4.43 -20.24 5.77
N LEU A 138 -3.81 -20.02 4.61
CA LEU A 138 -4.21 -18.97 3.67
C LEU A 138 -5.53 -19.35 2.97
N PRO A 139 -6.63 -18.59 3.15
CA PRO A 139 -7.88 -18.88 2.46
C PRO A 139 -7.81 -18.52 0.98
N GLU A 140 -8.67 -19.15 0.19
CA GLU A 140 -8.79 -18.88 -1.24
C GLU A 140 -9.22 -17.42 -1.51
N GLY A 141 -8.60 -16.79 -2.50
CA GLY A 141 -8.92 -15.41 -2.88
C GLY A 141 -8.34 -14.33 -1.95
N VAL A 142 -7.56 -14.72 -0.94
CA VAL A 142 -6.76 -13.80 -0.12
C VAL A 142 -5.28 -14.08 -0.38
N SER A 143 -4.53 -13.01 -0.57
CA SER A 143 -3.07 -13.03 -0.65
C SER A 143 -2.51 -12.17 0.47
N PHE A 144 -1.28 -12.46 0.90
CA PHE A 144 -0.59 -11.60 1.85
C PHE A 144 0.85 -11.33 1.45
N THR A 145 1.36 -10.18 1.91
CA THR A 145 2.74 -9.75 1.72
C THR A 145 3.30 -9.29 3.06
N ILE A 146 4.59 -9.52 3.28
CA ILE A 146 5.28 -9.07 4.48
C ILE A 146 6.36 -8.09 4.05
N THR A 147 6.30 -6.88 4.60
CA THR A 147 7.26 -5.81 4.31
C THR A 147 7.72 -5.18 5.63
N PRO A 148 8.97 -4.72 5.72
CA PRO A 148 9.39 -3.89 6.85
C PRO A 148 8.56 -2.61 6.90
N HIS A 149 8.34 -2.10 8.11
CA HIS A 149 7.58 -0.89 8.32
C HIS A 149 8.43 0.35 8.01
N THR A 150 7.94 1.18 7.10
CA THR A 150 8.57 2.44 6.69
C THR A 150 7.61 3.60 6.96
N GLN A 151 8.16 4.81 7.09
CA GLN A 151 7.36 6.02 7.27
C GLN A 151 6.37 6.26 6.12
N GLU A 152 6.73 5.83 4.91
CA GLU A 152 5.83 5.91 3.74
C GLU A 152 4.56 5.09 3.94
N HIS A 153 4.66 3.89 4.53
CA HIS A 153 3.51 3.05 4.84
C HIS A 153 2.59 3.66 5.90
N TYR A 154 3.15 4.43 6.83
CA TYR A 154 2.37 5.19 7.79
C TYR A 154 1.64 6.35 7.09
N LYS A 155 2.33 7.09 6.22
CA LYS A 155 1.79 8.24 5.50
C LYS A 155 0.69 7.86 4.49
N GLU A 156 0.75 6.66 3.89
CA GLU A 156 -0.30 6.13 2.99
C GLU A 156 -1.69 6.05 3.66
N ARG A 157 -1.74 5.97 4.99
CA ARG A 157 -3.01 5.94 5.75
C ARG A 157 -3.77 7.28 5.70
N PHE A 158 -3.06 8.38 5.53
CA PHE A 158 -3.63 9.72 5.66
C PHE A 158 -3.99 10.31 4.30
N ILE A 159 -5.05 11.11 4.28
CA ILE A 159 -5.43 11.89 3.09
C ILE A 159 -4.35 12.95 2.89
N ARG A 160 -3.79 13.02 1.68
CA ARG A 160 -2.88 14.11 1.30
C ARG A 160 -3.63 15.43 1.43
N LYS A 161 -3.14 16.35 2.26
CA LYS A 161 -3.65 17.72 2.30
C LYS A 161 -3.11 18.44 1.07
N GLU A 162 -3.93 18.52 0.02
CA GLU A 162 -3.65 19.40 -1.09
C GLU A 162 -3.81 20.85 -0.61
N ILE A 163 -2.74 21.63 -0.74
CA ILE A 163 -2.85 23.09 -0.66
C ILE A 163 -3.70 23.49 -1.87
N PRO A 164 -4.84 24.18 -1.69
CA PRO A 164 -5.69 24.54 -2.82
C PRO A 164 -4.90 25.38 -3.82
N ASP A 165 -5.09 25.13 -5.12
CA ASP A 165 -4.43 25.83 -6.23
C ASP A 165 -4.51 27.37 -6.12
N SER A 166 -5.46 27.89 -5.33
CA SER A 166 -5.59 29.31 -5.01
C SER A 166 -4.45 29.90 -4.16
N LEU A 167 -3.59 29.07 -3.57
CA LEU A 167 -2.47 29.46 -2.70
C LEU A 167 -1.09 29.19 -3.34
N LEU A 168 -1.05 28.71 -4.58
CA LEU A 168 0.15 28.54 -5.42
C LEU A 168 0.18 29.64 -6.51
#